data_AF-A0A0G4GM17-F1
#
_entry.id   AF-A0A0G4GM17-F1
#
_cell.length_a   1.000
_cell.length_b   1.000
_cell.length_c   1.000
_cell.angle_alpha   90.00
_cell.angle_beta   90.00
_cell.angle_gamma   90.00
#
_symmetry.space_group_name_H-M   'P 1'
#
loop_
_entity.id
_entity.type
_entity.pdbx_description
1 polymer ?
#
loop_
_entity_poly.entity_id
_entity_poly.type
_entity_poly.pdbx_seq_one_letter_code
_entity_poly.pdbx_strand_id
1 'polypeptide(L)'
;MFTDKQLRAVLFIGLLAIARAHDMGFQNVAFSRGTLLRNGRKAVQSLDSGVQSNCVRICGERCVRMGLDQSNRYAKLDLDEETLIKEQQHVLVAYKMRPKYPIAVDYVSTAAHFAAESSTGTNVNVCTTDDHTMSVDAVVYEVDEDEELMKIAYPVKLFDRNITDGRAMVCSILTLVIGNNQGMGDVEYGKIHDIFIPPNFLRLFDGPAVDIRHMWRVLGRETDDYDPIVGKTEWNGGFVVGTIIKPKLGLRPKEFAEAAYQFWLGGDFLKNDEPQGNQTFCPMRTVIPMVVEAMKRAMAETGRRVFFSANITADDPDEMIARGKYVLGQFDHLAEQVSLLVDGYVAGPTAVTTSRRNFPRQYLHYHRAGHGAVTSPQTQRGYTALVLSKISRMLGASGIHVGTMGYGKMESEKSDKDIVYMLERDIAQGPYYKQDWAGMLPTTGIISGGMNAVRMVGFFENLTHANVIMTCGGGSYGHVDGPAEGATSCRQAWLCWKAGEDPIEYAKKHRQYARAFISFPGDADKLFPNWRTELKGLHDITGEEGKVVA
;
A
#
# COMPACT_ATOMS: atom_id res chain seq x y z
N MET A 1 44.45 -24.09 -22.28
CA MET A 1 44.37 -23.79 -23.73
C MET A 1 43.88 -25.04 -24.44
N PHE A 2 42.62 -25.06 -24.88
CA PHE A 2 42.10 -26.13 -25.73
C PHE A 2 42.50 -25.87 -27.18
N THR A 3 42.80 -26.93 -27.94
CA THR A 3 43.26 -26.81 -29.33
C THR A 3 42.09 -26.60 -30.29
N ASP A 4 42.35 -25.98 -31.44
CA ASP A 4 41.35 -25.58 -32.45
C ASP A 4 40.51 -26.76 -33.02
N LYS A 5 41.00 -28.00 -32.87
CA LYS A 5 40.24 -29.22 -33.18
C LYS A 5 39.17 -29.57 -32.12
N GLN A 6 39.37 -29.18 -30.86
CA GLN A 6 38.41 -29.43 -29.77
C GLN A 6 37.24 -28.44 -29.81
N LEU A 7 37.45 -27.21 -30.29
CA LEU A 7 36.35 -26.25 -30.50
C LEU A 7 35.40 -26.66 -31.64
N ARG A 8 35.92 -27.29 -32.71
CA ARG A 8 35.11 -27.73 -33.85
C ARG A 8 34.21 -28.93 -33.53
N ALA A 9 34.62 -29.80 -32.61
CA ALA A 9 33.80 -30.94 -32.17
C ALA A 9 32.60 -30.50 -31.30
N VAL A 10 32.76 -29.45 -30.49
CA VAL A 10 31.67 -28.91 -29.66
C VAL A 10 30.63 -28.16 -30.50
N LEU A 11 31.06 -27.45 -31.56
CA LEU A 11 30.15 -26.79 -32.51
C LEU A 11 29.33 -27.76 -33.36
N PHE A 12 29.87 -28.94 -33.69
CA PHE A 12 29.14 -29.94 -34.49
C PHE A 12 28.07 -30.69 -33.69
N ILE A 13 28.28 -30.89 -32.39
CA ILE A 13 27.30 -31.51 -31.49
C ILE A 13 26.17 -30.51 -31.13
N GLY A 14 26.47 -29.21 -31.04
CA GLY A 14 25.46 -28.17 -30.82
C GLY A 14 24.48 -27.97 -31.98
N LEU A 15 24.93 -28.13 -33.24
CA LEU A 15 24.10 -27.96 -34.43
C LEU A 15 23.16 -29.15 -34.70
N LEU A 16 23.52 -30.37 -34.28
CA LEU A 16 22.66 -31.55 -34.39
C LEU A 16 21.54 -31.60 -33.33
N ALA A 17 21.69 -30.90 -32.20
CA ALA A 17 20.65 -30.76 -31.18
C ALA A 17 19.56 -29.75 -31.58
N ILE A 18 19.90 -28.72 -32.36
CA ILE A 18 18.95 -27.69 -32.83
C ILE A 18 18.11 -28.20 -34.00
N ALA A 19 18.64 -29.11 -34.83
CA ALA A 19 17.89 -29.71 -35.94
C ALA A 19 16.85 -30.77 -35.52
N ARG A 20 16.88 -31.28 -34.28
CA ARG A 20 15.91 -32.27 -33.76
C ARG A 20 14.80 -31.68 -32.89
N ALA A 21 14.88 -30.41 -32.51
CA ALA A 21 13.85 -29.75 -31.71
C ALA A 21 12.79 -29.02 -32.57
N HIS A 22 13.03 -28.85 -33.87
CA HIS A 22 12.12 -28.14 -34.77
C HIS A 22 11.09 -29.03 -35.49
N ASP A 23 11.10 -30.35 -35.24
CA ASP A 23 10.30 -31.33 -36.02
C ASP A 23 9.23 -32.06 -35.19
N MET A 24 8.87 -31.54 -34.00
CA MET A 24 7.73 -32.03 -33.22
C MET A 24 6.83 -30.89 -32.79
N GLY A 25 5.79 -30.63 -33.59
CA GLY A 25 4.63 -29.89 -33.11
C GLY A 25 3.99 -29.00 -34.14
N PHE A 26 3.48 -29.54 -35.26
CA PHE A 26 2.33 -29.00 -35.99
C PHE A 26 1.79 -30.07 -36.95
N GLN A 27 0.94 -30.97 -36.47
CA GLN A 27 0.04 -31.71 -37.36
C GLN A 27 -1.25 -30.91 -37.56
N ASN A 28 -1.24 -30.05 -38.58
CA ASN A 28 -2.46 -29.57 -39.22
C ASN A 28 -2.95 -30.66 -40.18
N VAL A 29 -4.09 -31.26 -39.88
CA VAL A 29 -4.77 -32.19 -40.78
C VAL A 29 -5.41 -31.39 -41.92
N ALA A 30 -4.97 -31.69 -43.14
CA ALA A 30 -5.42 -31.08 -44.37
C ALA A 30 -6.90 -31.41 -44.68
N PHE A 31 -7.62 -30.38 -45.13
CA PHE A 31 -8.89 -30.48 -45.84
C PHE A 31 -8.73 -31.36 -47.09
N SER A 32 -9.42 -32.49 -47.14
CA SER A 32 -9.65 -33.24 -48.38
C SER A 32 -11.03 -32.90 -48.95
N ARG A 33 -11.03 -32.44 -50.21
CA ARG A 33 -12.23 -32.26 -51.03
C ARG A 33 -12.88 -33.64 -51.27
N GLY A 34 -14.08 -33.83 -50.74
CA GLY A 34 -14.93 -34.99 -50.98
C GLY A 34 -16.06 -34.70 -51.96
N THR A 35 -16.04 -35.42 -53.07
CA THR A 35 -16.95 -35.40 -54.21
C THR A 35 -18.39 -35.81 -53.85
N LEU A 36 -19.36 -35.22 -54.57
CA LEU A 36 -20.78 -35.59 -54.61
C LEU A 36 -21.01 -37.10 -54.73
N LEU A 37 -21.96 -37.65 -53.96
CA LEU A 37 -22.83 -38.76 -54.38
C LEU A 37 -24.19 -38.69 -53.66
N ARG A 38 -25.23 -39.01 -54.44
CA ARG A 38 -26.68 -38.90 -54.18
C ARG A 38 -27.24 -40.17 -53.50
N ASN A 39 -28.43 -39.97 -52.92
CA ASN A 39 -29.56 -40.91 -52.68
C ASN A 39 -29.65 -41.66 -51.33
N GLY A 40 -30.82 -41.54 -50.70
CA GLY A 40 -31.32 -42.47 -49.66
C GLY A 40 -32.45 -41.87 -48.82
N ARG A 41 -33.66 -42.44 -48.90
CA ARG A 41 -34.92 -41.94 -48.31
C ARG A 41 -35.13 -42.36 -46.85
N LYS A 42 -35.82 -41.48 -46.10
CA LYS A 42 -36.83 -41.65 -45.02
C LYS A 42 -36.80 -42.90 -44.11
N ALA A 43 -36.82 -42.66 -42.78
CA ALA A 43 -37.85 -43.16 -41.86
C ALA A 43 -37.80 -42.40 -40.51
N VAL A 44 -38.97 -42.22 -39.90
CA VAL A 44 -39.29 -41.44 -38.67
C VAL A 44 -39.67 -42.42 -37.55
N GLN A 45 -39.55 -41.96 -36.28
CA GLN A 45 -40.03 -42.49 -34.97
C GLN A 45 -38.87 -42.95 -34.06
N SER A 46 -38.75 -42.58 -32.77
CA SER A 46 -39.69 -42.03 -31.78
C SER A 46 -38.97 -41.58 -30.48
N LEU A 47 -39.67 -40.76 -29.68
CA LEU A 47 -39.62 -40.62 -28.21
C LEU A 47 -38.53 -39.76 -27.53
N ASP A 48 -38.93 -38.52 -27.27
CA ASP A 48 -39.10 -37.86 -25.96
C ASP A 48 -37.93 -37.56 -24.99
N SER A 49 -38.13 -36.42 -24.30
CA SER A 49 -37.36 -35.77 -23.23
C SER A 49 -36.11 -34.97 -23.62
N GLY A 50 -36.16 -33.64 -23.45
CA GLY A 50 -34.96 -32.80 -23.52
C GLY A 50 -35.22 -31.31 -23.66
N VAL A 51 -35.03 -30.59 -22.54
CA VAL A 51 -34.83 -29.15 -22.40
C VAL A 51 -34.22 -28.52 -23.67
N GLN A 52 -34.96 -27.64 -24.34
CA GLN A 52 -34.43 -26.89 -25.49
C GLN A 52 -33.50 -25.78 -25.00
N SER A 53 -32.19 -26.04 -25.09
CA SER A 53 -31.22 -24.98 -25.33
C SER A 53 -31.47 -24.44 -26.75
N ASN A 54 -32.07 -23.25 -26.84
CA ASN A 54 -32.25 -22.58 -28.13
C ASN A 54 -30.90 -22.07 -28.63
N CYS A 55 -30.14 -22.93 -29.28
CA CYS A 55 -29.03 -22.53 -30.15
C CYS A 55 -29.64 -22.06 -31.47
N VAL A 56 -29.96 -20.76 -31.56
CA VAL A 56 -30.33 -20.13 -32.83
C VAL A 56 -29.06 -20.02 -33.68
N ARG A 57 -28.99 -20.80 -34.76
CA ARG A 57 -28.00 -20.61 -35.83
C ARG A 57 -28.38 -19.36 -36.62
N ILE A 58 -27.79 -18.21 -36.28
CA ILE A 58 -27.61 -17.10 -37.22
C ILE A 58 -26.19 -17.18 -37.75
N CYS A 59 -26.09 -17.24 -39.07
CA CYS A 59 -24.84 -17.33 -39.80
C CYS A 59 -24.15 -15.97 -39.78
N GLY A 60 -22.97 -15.88 -39.15
CA GLY A 60 -22.03 -14.76 -39.36
C GLY A 60 -21.99 -13.69 -38.29
N GLU A 61 -21.74 -14.03 -37.02
CA GLU A 61 -21.15 -13.12 -36.04
C GLU A 61 -20.52 -13.95 -34.90
N ARG A 62 -19.48 -13.43 -34.25
CA ARG A 62 -18.66 -14.16 -33.26
C ARG A 62 -19.54 -14.80 -32.19
N CYS A 63 -19.35 -16.09 -31.92
CA CYS A 63 -19.95 -16.79 -30.79
C CYS A 63 -19.36 -16.22 -29.50
N VAL A 64 -19.94 -15.13 -28.99
CA VAL A 64 -19.63 -14.60 -27.66
C VAL A 64 -20.26 -15.57 -26.67
N ARG A 65 -19.44 -16.30 -25.90
CA ARG A 65 -19.94 -17.15 -24.81
C ARG A 65 -20.61 -16.22 -23.79
N MET A 66 -21.94 -16.18 -23.81
CA MET A 66 -22.72 -15.52 -22.77
C MET A 66 -22.58 -16.31 -21.47
N GLY A 67 -22.22 -15.63 -20.38
CA GLY A 67 -22.24 -16.22 -19.04
C GLY A 67 -23.65 -16.62 -18.63
N LEU A 68 -23.77 -17.61 -17.73
CA LEU A 68 -25.04 -17.96 -17.11
C LEU A 68 -25.56 -16.78 -16.28
N ASP A 69 -26.85 -16.42 -16.41
CA ASP A 69 -27.48 -15.45 -15.51
C ASP A 69 -27.69 -16.09 -14.14
N GLN A 70 -27.01 -15.55 -13.13
CA GLN A 70 -27.02 -16.03 -11.74
C GLN A 70 -27.68 -15.04 -10.78
N SER A 71 -28.38 -14.02 -11.30
CA SER A 71 -28.94 -12.90 -10.52
C SER A 71 -29.88 -13.38 -9.40
N ASN A 72 -30.72 -14.38 -9.68
CA ASN A 72 -31.67 -14.91 -8.68
C ASN A 72 -30.99 -15.47 -7.41
N ARG A 73 -29.73 -15.91 -7.52
CA ARG A 73 -28.96 -16.49 -6.42
C ARG A 73 -28.09 -15.44 -5.72
N TYR A 74 -27.28 -14.72 -6.50
CA TYR A 74 -26.23 -13.82 -5.96
C TYR A 74 -26.62 -12.34 -5.92
N ALA A 75 -27.84 -11.95 -6.30
CA ALA A 75 -28.36 -10.61 -6.06
C ALA A 75 -29.57 -10.66 -5.11
N LYS A 76 -29.49 -9.87 -4.03
CA LYS A 76 -30.49 -9.73 -2.96
C LYS A 76 -30.65 -8.25 -2.62
N LEU A 77 -31.25 -7.50 -3.55
CA LEU A 77 -31.40 -6.04 -3.50
C LEU A 77 -32.46 -5.55 -2.50
N ASP A 78 -33.11 -6.48 -1.80
CA ASP A 78 -34.06 -6.24 -0.72
C ASP A 78 -33.38 -6.22 0.68
N LEU A 79 -32.08 -6.54 0.74
CA LEU A 79 -31.29 -6.46 1.97
C LEU A 79 -30.99 -5.01 2.35
N ASP A 80 -31.06 -4.73 3.66
CA ASP A 80 -30.80 -3.42 4.24
C ASP A 80 -29.37 -3.32 4.79
N GLU A 81 -28.61 -2.30 4.37
CA GLU A 81 -27.20 -2.10 4.76
C GLU A 81 -27.06 -1.90 6.28
N GLU A 82 -27.97 -1.15 6.90
CA GLU A 82 -27.91 -0.90 8.34
C GLU A 82 -28.08 -2.20 9.14
N THR A 83 -28.98 -3.08 8.68
CA THR A 83 -29.17 -4.42 9.24
C THR A 83 -27.92 -5.28 9.06
N LEU A 84 -27.33 -5.31 7.85
CA LEU A 84 -26.09 -6.05 7.59
C LEU A 84 -24.93 -5.61 8.48
N ILE A 85 -24.78 -4.29 8.69
CA ILE A 85 -23.77 -3.70 9.59
C ILE A 85 -24.05 -4.11 11.04
N LYS A 86 -25.31 -4.00 11.49
CA LYS A 86 -25.72 -4.29 12.87
C LYS A 86 -25.53 -5.75 13.25
N GLU A 87 -25.80 -6.68 12.34
CA GLU A 87 -25.66 -8.13 12.58
C GLU A 87 -24.19 -8.59 12.65
N GLN A 88 -23.28 -7.83 12.06
CA GLN A 88 -21.84 -8.10 12.06
C GLN A 88 -21.44 -9.49 11.52
N GLN A 89 -22.27 -10.08 10.66
CA GLN A 89 -22.00 -11.38 10.02
C GLN A 89 -21.40 -11.25 8.62
N HIS A 90 -21.25 -10.02 8.10
CA HIS A 90 -20.79 -9.77 6.75
C HIS A 90 -19.65 -8.74 6.71
N VAL A 91 -18.65 -9.02 5.87
CA VAL A 91 -17.75 -8.00 5.34
C VAL A 91 -18.47 -7.33 4.17
N LEU A 92 -18.55 -6.00 4.16
CA LEU A 92 -19.21 -5.26 3.08
C LEU A 92 -18.15 -4.59 2.22
N VAL A 93 -18.29 -4.67 0.90
CA VAL A 93 -17.30 -4.11 -0.03
C VAL A 93 -18.02 -3.29 -1.08
N ALA A 94 -17.59 -2.03 -1.25
CA ALA A 94 -18.11 -1.11 -2.25
C ALA A 94 -17.11 -1.01 -3.41
N TYR A 95 -17.59 -1.32 -4.61
CA TYR A 95 -16.84 -1.31 -5.85
C TYR A 95 -17.35 -0.21 -6.78
N LYS A 96 -16.44 0.42 -7.53
CA LYS A 96 -16.77 0.99 -8.84
C LYS A 96 -16.51 -0.08 -9.89
N MET A 97 -17.55 -0.55 -10.57
CA MET A 97 -17.52 -1.68 -11.50
C MET A 97 -18.26 -1.33 -12.79
N ARG A 98 -17.63 -1.67 -13.91
CA ARG A 98 -18.21 -1.49 -15.24
C ARG A 98 -18.26 -2.83 -15.99
N PRO A 99 -19.44 -3.28 -16.43
CA PRO A 99 -19.58 -4.43 -17.30
C PRO A 99 -18.90 -4.19 -18.66
N LYS A 100 -18.37 -5.25 -19.28
CA LYS A 100 -17.74 -5.17 -20.60
C LYS A 100 -18.75 -5.44 -21.70
N TYR A 101 -19.36 -4.39 -22.23
CA TYR A 101 -20.30 -4.54 -23.36
C TYR A 101 -19.58 -4.77 -24.70
N PRO A 102 -20.14 -5.60 -25.62
CA PRO A 102 -21.40 -6.35 -25.51
C PRO A 102 -21.24 -7.78 -24.94
N ILE A 103 -20.14 -8.09 -24.23
CA ILE A 103 -19.93 -9.43 -23.64
C ILE A 103 -20.86 -9.64 -22.44
N ALA A 104 -20.94 -8.63 -21.56
CA ALA A 104 -21.93 -8.56 -20.51
C ALA A 104 -23.34 -8.31 -21.08
N VAL A 105 -24.35 -8.86 -20.40
CA VAL A 105 -25.77 -8.67 -20.75
C VAL A 105 -26.30 -7.39 -20.13
N ASP A 106 -26.14 -7.25 -18.82
CA ASP A 106 -26.59 -6.11 -18.03
C ASP A 106 -25.75 -5.98 -16.75
N TYR A 107 -25.96 -4.88 -16.01
CA TYR A 107 -25.22 -4.57 -14.80
C TYR A 107 -25.45 -5.57 -13.66
N VAL A 108 -26.71 -5.96 -13.41
CA VAL A 108 -27.09 -6.80 -12.27
C VAL A 108 -26.58 -8.23 -12.46
N SER A 109 -26.74 -8.80 -13.66
CA SER A 109 -26.24 -10.15 -13.96
C SER A 109 -24.71 -10.22 -13.92
N THR A 110 -24.02 -9.17 -14.36
CA THR A 110 -22.57 -9.06 -14.24
C THR A 110 -22.13 -8.95 -12.78
N ALA A 111 -22.83 -8.14 -11.97
CA ALA A 111 -22.57 -8.02 -10.54
C ALA A 111 -22.80 -9.34 -9.80
N ALA A 112 -23.87 -10.07 -10.14
CA ALA A 112 -24.15 -11.39 -9.57
C ALA A 112 -23.06 -12.41 -9.94
N HIS A 113 -22.58 -12.42 -11.18
CA HIS A 113 -21.45 -13.25 -11.60
C HIS A 113 -20.16 -12.85 -10.87
N PHE A 114 -19.92 -11.56 -10.63
CA PHE A 114 -18.79 -11.06 -9.84
C PHE A 114 -18.84 -11.59 -8.40
N ALA A 115 -20.01 -11.55 -7.76
CA ALA A 115 -20.22 -12.10 -6.42
C ALA A 115 -20.03 -13.62 -6.38
N ALA A 116 -20.50 -14.35 -7.40
CA ALA A 116 -20.29 -15.78 -7.55
C ALA A 116 -18.80 -16.16 -7.62
N GLU A 117 -18.04 -15.55 -8.53
CA GLU A 117 -16.59 -15.76 -8.72
C GLU A 117 -15.73 -15.24 -7.55
N SER A 118 -16.35 -14.50 -6.61
CA SER A 118 -15.72 -13.98 -5.40
C SER A 118 -16.13 -14.74 -4.13
N SER A 119 -16.90 -15.83 -4.24
CA SER A 119 -17.37 -16.60 -3.08
C SER A 119 -17.46 -18.11 -3.36
N THR A 120 -18.61 -18.59 -3.81
CA THR A 120 -19.00 -20.02 -3.80
C THR A 120 -19.34 -20.56 -5.19
N GLY A 121 -19.38 -19.68 -6.20
CA GLY A 121 -19.84 -20.00 -7.54
C GLY A 121 -18.73 -20.11 -8.57
N THR A 122 -19.16 -20.31 -9.82
CA THR A 122 -18.34 -20.21 -11.02
C THR A 122 -19.26 -19.81 -12.19
N ASN A 123 -18.74 -19.73 -13.40
CA ASN A 123 -19.48 -19.33 -14.60
C ASN A 123 -20.61 -20.28 -15.05
N VAL A 124 -20.77 -21.45 -14.42
CA VAL A 124 -21.79 -22.47 -14.70
C VAL A 124 -22.30 -23.13 -13.41
N ASN A 125 -23.49 -23.71 -13.46
CA ASN A 125 -24.01 -24.53 -12.36
C ASN A 125 -23.16 -25.80 -12.19
N VAL A 126 -22.85 -26.13 -10.93
CA VAL A 126 -22.12 -27.34 -10.56
C VAL A 126 -23.00 -28.25 -9.72
N CYS A 127 -22.98 -29.55 -10.01
CA CYS A 127 -23.82 -30.56 -9.36
C CYS A 127 -23.47 -30.81 -7.88
N THR A 128 -22.38 -30.24 -7.40
CA THR A 128 -21.93 -30.32 -6.00
C THR A 128 -22.49 -29.20 -5.11
N THR A 129 -23.23 -28.25 -5.67
CA THR A 129 -23.88 -27.19 -4.89
C THR A 129 -24.97 -27.79 -4.01
N ASP A 130 -24.96 -27.46 -2.71
CA ASP A 130 -26.01 -27.81 -1.75
C ASP A 130 -26.54 -26.57 -1.01
N ASP A 131 -27.60 -26.75 -0.22
CA ASP A 131 -28.24 -25.67 0.54
C ASP A 131 -27.27 -25.00 1.53
N HIS A 132 -26.31 -25.76 2.05
CA HIS A 132 -25.29 -25.22 2.96
C HIS A 132 -24.35 -24.27 2.22
N THR A 133 -23.89 -24.65 1.04
CA THR A 133 -23.07 -23.81 0.17
C THR A 133 -23.80 -22.50 -0.16
N MET A 134 -25.08 -22.59 -0.53
CA MET A 134 -25.90 -21.41 -0.81
C MET A 134 -26.06 -20.49 0.41
N SER A 135 -26.05 -21.04 1.63
CA SER A 135 -26.15 -20.24 2.87
C SER A 135 -24.94 -19.36 3.17
N VAL A 136 -23.83 -19.54 2.45
CA VAL A 136 -22.60 -18.76 2.60
C VAL A 136 -22.22 -18.00 1.32
N ASP A 137 -23.13 -17.89 0.36
CA ASP A 137 -22.94 -17.09 -0.85
C ASP A 137 -22.66 -15.61 -0.48
N ALA A 138 -21.73 -14.97 -1.19
CA ALA A 138 -21.66 -13.51 -1.18
C ALA A 138 -22.80 -12.95 -2.04
N VAL A 139 -23.45 -11.88 -1.61
CA VAL A 139 -24.61 -11.34 -2.33
C VAL A 139 -24.44 -9.86 -2.63
N VAL A 140 -24.79 -9.47 -3.86
CA VAL A 140 -24.98 -8.08 -4.25
C VAL A 140 -26.22 -7.57 -3.56
N TYR A 141 -26.10 -6.53 -2.74
CA TYR A 141 -27.23 -5.95 -2.01
C TYR A 141 -27.59 -4.54 -2.47
N GLU A 142 -26.69 -3.85 -3.17
CA GLU A 142 -26.93 -2.52 -3.72
C GLU A 142 -26.20 -2.37 -5.06
N VAL A 143 -26.88 -1.78 -6.03
CA VAL A 143 -26.31 -1.39 -7.33
C VAL A 143 -26.84 -0.01 -7.73
N ASP A 144 -25.98 0.78 -8.37
CA ASP A 144 -26.35 2.01 -9.07
C ASP A 144 -25.53 2.05 -10.37
N GLU A 145 -26.18 1.74 -11.49
CA GLU A 145 -25.51 1.64 -12.79
C GLU A 145 -25.00 2.99 -13.30
N ASP A 146 -25.73 4.08 -13.03
CA ASP A 146 -25.34 5.43 -13.46
C ASP A 146 -24.05 5.88 -12.75
N GLU A 147 -23.89 5.49 -11.49
CA GLU A 147 -22.69 5.73 -10.70
C GLU A 147 -21.64 4.61 -10.82
N GLU A 148 -21.89 3.56 -11.62
CA GLU A 148 -21.06 2.36 -11.69
C GLU A 148 -20.80 1.72 -10.30
N LEU A 149 -21.71 1.89 -9.34
CA LEU A 149 -21.58 1.39 -7.97
C LEU A 149 -22.15 -0.04 -7.84
N MET A 150 -21.37 -0.90 -7.19
CA MET A 150 -21.79 -2.24 -6.79
C MET A 150 -21.34 -2.48 -5.35
N LYS A 151 -22.27 -2.85 -4.45
CA LYS A 151 -21.94 -3.28 -3.08
C LYS A 151 -22.26 -4.75 -2.87
N ILE A 152 -21.30 -5.48 -2.30
CA ILE A 152 -21.40 -6.92 -2.03
C ILE A 152 -21.22 -7.18 -0.53
N ALA A 153 -22.07 -8.03 0.02
CA ALA A 153 -21.98 -8.57 1.37
C ALA A 153 -21.37 -9.98 1.34
N TYR A 154 -20.25 -10.16 2.01
CA TYR A 154 -19.52 -11.42 2.11
C TYR A 154 -19.69 -12.03 3.50
N PRO A 155 -20.33 -13.20 3.65
CA PRO A 155 -20.43 -13.87 4.94
C PRO A 155 -19.06 -14.09 5.57
N VAL A 156 -18.89 -13.72 6.85
CA VAL A 156 -17.62 -13.84 7.59
C VAL A 156 -17.08 -15.28 7.64
N LYS A 157 -17.98 -16.27 7.46
CA LYS A 157 -17.66 -17.70 7.39
C LYS A 157 -16.80 -18.08 6.19
N LEU A 158 -16.77 -17.27 5.12
CA LEU A 158 -15.95 -17.51 3.94
C LEU A 158 -14.46 -17.31 4.20
N PHE A 159 -14.11 -16.40 5.11
CA PHE A 159 -12.71 -15.99 5.29
C PHE A 159 -11.93 -16.99 6.15
N ASP A 160 -10.85 -17.48 5.56
CA ASP A 160 -9.96 -18.50 6.12
C ASP A 160 -9.31 -18.05 7.43
N ARG A 161 -8.98 -19.03 8.27
CA ARG A 161 -8.43 -18.86 9.62
C ARG A 161 -7.20 -19.70 9.80
N ASN A 162 -6.27 -19.18 10.60
CA ASN A 162 -5.11 -19.94 11.00
C ASN A 162 -5.51 -21.18 11.81
N ILE A 163 -4.95 -22.34 11.46
CA ILE A 163 -5.06 -23.54 12.28
C ILE A 163 -4.36 -23.37 13.64
N THR A 164 -3.28 -22.57 13.68
CA THR A 164 -2.39 -22.44 14.84
C THR A 164 -2.98 -21.61 15.98
N ASP A 165 -3.81 -20.60 15.68
CA ASP A 165 -4.31 -19.65 16.67
C ASP A 165 -5.75 -19.16 16.41
N GLY A 166 -6.42 -19.64 15.35
CA GLY A 166 -7.78 -19.23 14.99
C GLY A 166 -7.92 -17.78 14.50
N ARG A 167 -6.82 -17.03 14.37
CA ARG A 167 -6.81 -15.64 13.89
C ARG A 167 -7.18 -15.58 12.40
N ALA A 168 -7.67 -14.42 11.99
CA ALA A 168 -7.98 -14.14 10.60
C ALA A 168 -6.70 -13.78 9.82
N MET A 169 -6.76 -13.93 8.49
CA MET A 169 -5.67 -13.54 7.60
C MET A 169 -6.17 -12.64 6.47
N VAL A 170 -5.42 -11.56 6.22
CA VAL A 170 -5.74 -10.60 5.14
C VAL A 170 -5.64 -11.24 3.76
N CYS A 171 -4.76 -12.23 3.59
CA CYS A 171 -4.62 -12.94 2.32
C CYS A 171 -5.96 -13.51 1.84
N SER A 172 -6.74 -14.13 2.74
CA SER A 172 -8.06 -14.68 2.38
C SER A 172 -9.06 -13.61 1.99
N ILE A 173 -9.07 -12.45 2.68
CA ILE A 173 -9.89 -11.30 2.25
C ILE A 173 -9.49 -10.92 0.82
N LEU A 174 -8.21 -10.64 0.58
CA LEU A 174 -7.73 -10.21 -0.73
C LEU A 174 -8.06 -11.21 -1.84
N THR A 175 -7.88 -12.51 -1.58
CA THR A 175 -8.20 -13.57 -2.54
C THR A 175 -9.68 -13.58 -2.93
N LEU A 176 -10.58 -13.40 -1.96
CA LEU A 176 -12.02 -13.41 -2.23
C LEU A 176 -12.50 -12.09 -2.84
N VAL A 177 -12.18 -10.95 -2.22
CA VAL A 177 -12.79 -9.66 -2.59
C VAL A 177 -12.11 -9.00 -3.78
N ILE A 178 -10.85 -9.32 -4.08
CA ILE A 178 -10.06 -8.71 -5.18
C ILE A 178 -9.08 -9.67 -5.86
N GLY A 179 -9.41 -10.97 -5.89
CA GLY A 179 -8.60 -12.00 -6.54
C GLY A 179 -9.04 -12.28 -7.97
N ASN A 180 -9.67 -13.44 -8.20
CA ASN A 180 -10.05 -13.89 -9.54
C ASN A 180 -11.01 -12.94 -10.26
N ASN A 181 -11.84 -12.21 -9.51
CA ASN A 181 -12.74 -11.21 -10.07
C ASN A 181 -12.02 -10.10 -10.87
N GLN A 182 -10.73 -9.87 -10.61
CA GLN A 182 -9.87 -8.98 -11.38
C GLN A 182 -9.40 -9.57 -12.71
N GLY A 183 -9.81 -10.79 -13.08
CA GLY A 183 -9.52 -11.44 -14.36
C GLY A 183 -10.75 -11.75 -15.20
N MET A 184 -11.95 -11.41 -14.73
CA MET A 184 -13.21 -11.72 -15.42
C MET A 184 -13.29 -11.07 -16.80
N GLY A 185 -13.67 -11.86 -17.82
CA GLY A 185 -13.67 -11.43 -19.22
C GLY A 185 -14.89 -10.59 -19.64
N ASP A 186 -15.95 -10.62 -18.84
CA ASP A 186 -17.21 -9.89 -18.95
C ASP A 186 -17.24 -8.62 -18.09
N VAL A 187 -16.17 -8.33 -17.34
CA VAL A 187 -16.00 -7.12 -16.53
C VAL A 187 -14.90 -6.25 -17.14
N GLU A 188 -15.22 -5.01 -17.51
CA GLU A 188 -14.24 -4.08 -18.06
C GLU A 188 -13.27 -3.66 -16.97
N TYR A 189 -13.80 -3.30 -15.80
CA TYR A 189 -13.04 -3.05 -14.59
C TYR A 189 -13.89 -3.15 -13.32
N GLY A 190 -13.22 -3.31 -12.19
CA GLY A 190 -13.81 -3.34 -10.85
C GLY A 190 -12.76 -2.94 -9.83
N LYS A 191 -12.99 -1.85 -9.09
CA LYS A 191 -12.08 -1.32 -8.07
C LYS A 191 -12.79 -1.16 -6.74
N ILE A 192 -12.17 -1.59 -5.64
CA ILE A 192 -12.70 -1.37 -4.29
C ILE A 192 -12.42 0.07 -3.87
N HIS A 193 -13.48 0.80 -3.52
CA HIS A 193 -13.39 2.14 -2.97
C HIS A 193 -13.44 2.15 -1.43
N ASP A 194 -14.18 1.24 -0.81
CA ASP A 194 -14.23 1.07 0.64
C ASP A 194 -14.60 -0.37 1.02
N ILE A 195 -14.20 -0.77 2.24
CA ILE A 195 -14.46 -2.09 2.81
C ILE A 195 -14.81 -1.95 4.28
N PHE A 196 -15.95 -2.47 4.70
CA PHE A 196 -16.34 -2.58 6.10
C PHE A 196 -15.95 -3.94 6.66
N ILE A 197 -15.20 -3.93 7.77
CA ILE A 197 -14.87 -5.14 8.52
C ILE A 197 -15.68 -5.13 9.82
N PRO A 198 -16.60 -6.09 10.06
CA PRO A 198 -17.43 -6.05 11.24
C PRO A 198 -16.59 -6.24 12.53
N PRO A 199 -16.87 -5.53 13.63
CA PRO A 199 -16.07 -5.60 14.87
C PRO A 199 -15.81 -7.02 15.39
N ASN A 200 -16.78 -7.93 15.30
CA ASN A 200 -16.59 -9.32 15.70
C ASN A 200 -15.54 -10.07 14.86
N PHE A 201 -15.45 -9.79 13.56
CA PHE A 201 -14.42 -10.35 12.70
C PHE A 201 -13.10 -9.59 12.84
N LEU A 202 -13.16 -8.27 13.00
CA LEU A 202 -12.00 -7.39 13.14
C LEU A 202 -11.09 -7.79 14.30
N ARG A 203 -11.67 -8.21 15.44
CA ARG A 203 -10.92 -8.66 16.63
C ARG A 203 -10.06 -9.92 16.41
N LEU A 204 -10.27 -10.62 15.30
CA LEU A 204 -9.47 -11.79 14.92
C LEU A 204 -8.18 -11.41 14.17
N PHE A 205 -8.04 -10.17 13.71
CA PHE A 205 -6.80 -9.67 13.11
C PHE A 205 -5.79 -9.27 14.17
N ASP A 206 -4.50 -9.28 13.81
CA ASP A 206 -3.42 -9.00 14.76
C ASP A 206 -3.44 -7.55 15.27
N GLY A 207 -3.75 -6.59 14.38
CA GLY A 207 -3.66 -5.16 14.69
C GLY A 207 -2.24 -4.72 15.09
N PRO A 208 -1.96 -3.41 15.20
CA PRO A 208 -0.64 -2.95 15.60
C PRO A 208 -0.33 -3.41 17.04
N ALA A 209 0.91 -3.83 17.30
CA ALA A 209 1.35 -4.16 18.68
C ALA A 209 1.91 -2.92 19.41
N VAL A 210 2.46 -1.98 18.66
CA VAL A 210 2.92 -0.67 19.12
C VAL A 210 2.55 0.37 18.07
N ASP A 211 2.37 1.62 18.49
CA ASP A 211 2.05 2.77 17.64
C ASP A 211 3.03 3.93 17.90
N ILE A 212 2.71 5.14 17.41
CA ILE A 212 3.58 6.31 17.56
C ILE A 212 3.89 6.67 19.02
N ARG A 213 3.07 6.27 19.99
CA ARG A 213 3.31 6.55 21.42
C ARG A 213 4.56 5.84 21.93
N HIS A 214 4.89 4.66 21.40
CA HIS A 214 6.18 4.01 21.65
C HIS A 214 7.33 4.92 21.22
N MET A 215 7.22 5.53 20.04
CA MET A 215 8.23 6.43 19.51
C MET A 215 8.35 7.71 20.34
N TRP A 216 7.23 8.32 20.71
CA TRP A 216 7.20 9.51 21.57
C TRP A 216 7.84 9.25 22.94
N ARG A 217 7.50 8.13 23.60
CA ARG A 217 8.13 7.69 24.85
C ARG A 217 9.66 7.59 24.70
N VAL A 218 10.12 6.90 23.67
CA VAL A 218 11.57 6.73 23.42
C VAL A 218 12.23 8.06 23.05
N LEU A 219 11.53 8.99 22.39
CA LEU A 219 12.02 10.35 22.14
C LEU A 219 11.98 11.24 23.40
N GLY A 220 11.51 10.74 24.54
CA GLY A 220 11.40 11.49 25.79
C GLY A 220 10.29 12.54 25.77
N ARG A 221 9.27 12.35 24.93
CA ARG A 221 8.13 13.27 24.87
C ARG A 221 7.06 12.82 25.86
N GLU A 222 6.59 13.78 26.66
CA GLU A 222 5.43 13.56 27.50
C GLU A 222 4.22 13.26 26.62
N THR A 223 3.58 12.14 26.91
CA THR A 223 2.27 11.79 26.39
C THR A 223 1.41 11.63 27.63
N ASP A 224 0.24 12.25 27.68
CA ASP A 224 -0.74 11.86 28.70
C ASP A 224 -0.90 10.33 28.64
N ASP A 225 -0.79 9.68 29.79
CA ASP A 225 -0.81 8.22 29.87
C ASP A 225 -2.04 7.67 29.16
N TYR A 226 -1.83 6.61 28.38
CA TYR A 226 -2.94 5.83 27.85
C TYR A 226 -3.62 5.11 29.02
N ASP A 227 -4.80 5.60 29.40
CA ASP A 227 -5.70 4.88 30.27
C ASP A 227 -6.69 4.05 29.41
N PRO A 228 -6.50 2.73 29.29
CA PRO A 228 -7.39 1.85 28.55
C PRO A 228 -8.81 1.79 29.13
N ILE A 229 -9.04 2.30 30.34
CA ILE A 229 -10.33 2.31 31.05
C ILE A 229 -11.14 3.56 30.67
N VAL A 230 -10.51 4.74 30.55
CA VAL A 230 -11.23 5.99 30.22
C VAL A 230 -11.25 6.36 28.75
N GLY A 231 -10.52 5.65 27.88
CA GLY A 231 -10.59 5.86 26.43
C GLY A 231 -10.20 7.27 25.97
N LYS A 232 -9.36 7.98 26.73
CA LYS A 232 -8.83 9.29 26.33
C LYS A 232 -7.98 9.12 25.07
N THR A 233 -8.41 9.78 23.99
CA THR A 233 -7.81 9.73 22.64
C THR A 233 -6.98 10.97 22.30
N GLU A 234 -6.90 11.95 23.19
CA GLU A 234 -6.17 13.21 22.96
C GLU A 234 -4.65 13.06 23.22
N TRP A 235 -4.03 12.03 22.65
CA TRP A 235 -2.58 11.87 22.74
C TRP A 235 -1.89 12.88 21.81
N ASN A 236 -0.94 13.66 22.33
CA ASN A 236 -0.22 14.66 21.54
C ASN A 236 1.27 14.69 21.88
N GLY A 237 2.04 13.71 21.38
CA GLY A 237 3.50 13.79 21.37
C GLY A 237 4.05 14.56 20.15
N GLY A 238 3.18 15.05 19.27
CA GLY A 238 3.51 15.94 18.17
C GLY A 238 4.40 15.33 17.07
N PHE A 239 5.04 16.22 16.32
CA PHE A 239 5.67 15.90 15.05
C PHE A 239 7.01 15.18 15.17
N VAL A 240 7.18 14.05 14.49
CA VAL A 240 8.47 13.36 14.36
C VAL A 240 9.15 13.78 13.06
N VAL A 241 10.26 14.54 13.18
CA VAL A 241 11.04 15.04 12.04
C VAL A 241 11.89 13.91 11.51
N GLY A 242 11.55 13.42 10.32
CA GLY A 242 12.26 12.33 9.69
C GLY A 242 12.94 12.70 8.37
N THR A 243 13.86 11.85 7.95
CA THR A 243 14.38 11.84 6.59
C THR A 243 14.59 10.43 6.06
N ILE A 244 14.94 10.35 4.79
CA ILE A 244 15.35 9.14 4.09
C ILE A 244 16.79 9.35 3.65
N ILE A 245 17.66 8.37 3.90
CA ILE A 245 19.02 8.44 3.35
C ILE A 245 18.97 8.59 1.83
N LYS A 246 19.67 9.60 1.30
CA LYS A 246 19.89 9.83 -0.12
C LYS A 246 21.39 9.87 -0.44
N PRO A 247 21.83 9.45 -1.64
CA PRO A 247 21.05 8.88 -2.76
C PRO A 247 20.36 7.55 -2.43
N LYS A 248 19.40 7.15 -3.27
CA LYS A 248 18.59 5.93 -3.08
C LYS A 248 19.47 4.69 -2.87
N LEU A 249 20.49 4.53 -3.69
CA LEU A 249 21.55 3.52 -3.57
C LEU A 249 22.88 4.18 -3.97
N GLY A 250 24.00 3.59 -3.55
CA GLY A 250 25.35 3.98 -4.00
C GLY A 250 26.29 4.49 -2.90
N LEU A 251 25.76 4.94 -1.75
CA LEU A 251 26.61 5.20 -0.58
C LEU A 251 27.21 3.89 -0.06
N ARG A 252 28.51 3.89 0.20
CA ARG A 252 29.19 2.79 0.91
C ARG A 252 29.00 2.99 2.42
N PRO A 253 29.36 2.00 3.26
CA PRO A 253 29.02 2.03 4.69
C PRO A 253 29.44 3.29 5.44
N LYS A 254 30.64 3.82 5.16
CA LYS A 254 31.15 5.02 5.83
C LYS A 254 30.34 6.27 5.45
N GLU A 255 30.10 6.49 4.17
CA GLU A 255 29.34 7.67 3.71
C GLU A 255 27.87 7.59 4.13
N PHE A 256 27.29 6.38 4.18
CA PHE A 256 25.95 6.16 4.72
C PHE A 256 25.86 6.59 6.19
N ALA A 257 26.77 6.07 7.02
CA ALA A 257 26.77 6.36 8.46
C ALA A 257 27.05 7.84 8.75
N GLU A 258 27.89 8.49 7.94
CA GLU A 258 28.14 9.92 8.09
C GLU A 258 26.92 10.75 7.68
N ALA A 259 26.25 10.42 6.59
CA ALA A 259 24.99 11.07 6.22
C ALA A 259 23.91 10.90 7.30
N ALA A 260 23.86 9.74 7.95
CA ALA A 260 22.97 9.46 9.07
C ALA A 260 23.27 10.36 10.29
N TYR A 261 24.54 10.41 10.70
CA TYR A 261 25.00 11.27 11.80
C TYR A 261 24.65 12.74 11.54
N GLN A 262 24.98 13.27 10.35
CA GLN A 262 24.73 14.67 10.01
C GLN A 262 23.24 15.03 10.07
N PHE A 263 22.34 14.14 9.66
CA PHE A 263 20.91 14.39 9.81
C PHE A 263 20.47 14.39 11.28
N TRP A 264 20.94 13.43 12.08
CA TRP A 264 20.55 13.30 13.49
C TRP A 264 21.00 14.47 14.38
N LEU A 265 21.93 15.30 13.92
CA LEU A 265 22.24 16.58 14.57
C LEU A 265 21.04 17.53 14.63
N GLY A 266 20.05 17.38 13.73
CA GLY A 266 18.80 18.17 13.73
C GLY A 266 17.51 17.34 13.83
N GLY A 267 17.46 16.15 13.22
CA GLY A 267 16.25 15.34 13.09
C GLY A 267 16.05 14.25 14.15
N ASP A 268 14.87 13.60 14.13
CA ASP A 268 14.53 12.53 15.08
C ASP A 268 14.63 11.14 14.45
N PHE A 269 14.22 10.98 13.19
CA PHE A 269 13.91 9.68 12.60
C PHE A 269 14.55 9.49 11.24
N LEU A 270 15.37 8.45 11.08
CA LEU A 270 16.03 8.16 9.81
C LEU A 270 15.53 6.82 9.28
N LYS A 271 15.04 6.75 8.04
CA LYS A 271 14.76 5.47 7.37
C LYS A 271 15.79 5.14 6.31
N ASN A 272 16.02 3.84 6.12
CA ASN A 272 16.51 3.35 4.82
C ASN A 272 15.59 3.83 3.69
N ASP A 273 16.14 4.17 2.53
CA ASP A 273 15.34 4.18 1.30
C ASP A 273 14.93 2.74 0.96
N GLU A 274 13.81 2.56 0.26
CA GLU A 274 13.17 1.24 0.15
C GLU A 274 14.05 0.11 -0.40
N PRO A 275 14.99 0.32 -1.36
CA PRO A 275 15.80 -0.79 -1.86
C PRO A 275 17.09 -1.00 -1.05
N GLN A 276 17.41 -0.15 -0.08
CA GLN A 276 18.64 -0.28 0.71
C GLN A 276 18.53 -1.52 1.60
N GLY A 277 19.48 -2.43 1.49
CA GLY A 277 19.50 -3.66 2.25
C GLY A 277 20.93 -4.18 2.38
N ASN A 278 21.25 -5.27 1.69
CA ASN A 278 22.54 -5.95 1.77
C ASN A 278 23.28 -5.95 0.41
N GLN A 279 23.27 -4.83 -0.31
CA GLN A 279 24.01 -4.72 -1.57
C GLN A 279 25.52 -4.93 -1.34
N THR A 280 26.21 -5.52 -2.32
CA THR A 280 27.63 -5.90 -2.20
C THR A 280 28.57 -4.72 -1.92
N PHE A 281 28.20 -3.50 -2.34
CA PHE A 281 28.95 -2.26 -2.06
C PHE A 281 28.60 -1.61 -0.71
N CYS A 282 27.52 -2.05 -0.05
CA CYS A 282 27.12 -1.58 1.27
C CYS A 282 26.51 -2.74 2.11
N PRO A 283 27.34 -3.73 2.52
CA PRO A 283 26.83 -4.90 3.24
C PRO A 283 26.27 -4.52 4.61
N MET A 284 25.13 -5.11 5.01
CA MET A 284 24.49 -4.89 6.31
C MET A 284 25.45 -5.14 7.48
N ARG A 285 26.30 -6.18 7.34
CA ARG A 285 27.29 -6.55 8.34
C ARG A 285 28.32 -5.44 8.61
N THR A 286 28.52 -4.55 7.65
CA THR A 286 29.47 -3.43 7.75
C THR A 286 28.76 -2.13 8.08
N VAL A 287 27.62 -1.82 7.43
CA VAL A 287 26.96 -0.51 7.59
C VAL A 287 26.19 -0.38 8.90
N ILE A 288 25.52 -1.44 9.38
CA ILE A 288 24.71 -1.34 10.59
C ILE A 288 25.55 -0.98 11.84
N PRO A 289 26.71 -1.61 12.11
CA PRO A 289 27.58 -1.17 13.20
C PRO A 289 28.01 0.30 13.08
N MET A 290 28.31 0.77 11.86
CA MET A 290 28.68 2.17 11.64
C MET A 290 27.51 3.13 11.89
N VAL A 291 26.28 2.72 11.56
CA VAL A 291 25.05 3.48 11.86
C VAL A 291 24.83 3.56 13.38
N VAL A 292 25.08 2.48 14.12
CA VAL A 292 25.01 2.48 15.59
C VAL A 292 26.01 3.48 16.19
N GLU A 293 27.26 3.48 15.71
CA GLU A 293 28.27 4.44 16.17
C GLU A 293 27.91 5.89 15.79
N ALA A 294 27.39 6.12 14.59
CA ALA A 294 26.86 7.41 14.18
C ALA A 294 25.71 7.89 15.08
N MET A 295 24.78 7.00 15.44
CA MET A 295 23.68 7.30 16.35
C MET A 295 24.20 7.70 17.74
N LYS A 296 25.11 6.91 18.32
CA LYS A 296 25.71 7.22 19.63
C LYS A 296 26.42 8.56 19.63
N ARG A 297 27.19 8.89 18.58
CA ARG A 297 27.82 10.20 18.43
C ARG A 297 26.81 11.34 18.39
N ALA A 298 25.77 11.23 17.57
CA ALA A 298 24.73 12.26 17.48
C ALA A 298 23.97 12.44 18.81
N MET A 299 23.66 11.35 19.51
CA MET A 299 23.02 11.40 20.83
C MET A 299 23.92 12.05 21.89
N ALA A 300 25.22 11.75 21.89
CA ALA A 300 26.18 12.33 22.82
C ALA A 300 26.35 13.84 22.62
N GLU A 301 26.32 14.31 21.37
CA GLU A 301 26.48 15.71 21.03
C GLU A 301 25.21 16.53 21.27
N THR A 302 24.05 15.97 20.93
CA THR A 302 22.78 16.70 21.00
C THR A 302 22.02 16.52 22.31
N GLY A 303 22.36 15.48 23.09
CA GLY A 303 21.59 15.06 24.27
C GLY A 303 20.20 14.49 23.94
N ARG A 304 19.86 14.34 22.66
CA ARG A 304 18.54 13.87 22.20
C ARG A 304 18.61 12.40 21.78
N ARG A 305 17.51 11.68 22.00
CA ARG A 305 17.32 10.33 21.45
C ARG A 305 16.84 10.43 20.00
N VAL A 306 17.26 9.48 19.17
CA VAL A 306 16.94 9.45 17.74
C VAL A 306 16.61 8.02 17.31
N PHE A 307 15.90 7.86 16.19
CA PHE A 307 15.41 6.58 15.67
C PHE A 307 16.05 6.21 14.33
N PHE A 308 16.20 4.91 14.11
CA PHE A 308 16.56 4.33 12.82
C PHE A 308 15.52 3.29 12.37
N SER A 309 15.00 3.43 11.16
CA SER A 309 14.10 2.47 10.53
C SER A 309 14.86 1.63 9.52
N ALA A 310 15.26 0.43 9.95
CA ALA A 310 16.06 -0.50 9.16
C ALA A 310 15.18 -1.32 8.22
N ASN A 311 15.51 -1.37 6.93
CA ASN A 311 14.81 -2.23 5.97
C ASN A 311 15.21 -3.70 6.20
N ILE A 312 14.23 -4.54 6.49
CA ILE A 312 14.44 -5.98 6.67
C ILE A 312 13.76 -6.83 5.59
N THR A 313 13.21 -6.20 4.55
CA THR A 313 12.48 -6.87 3.47
C THR A 313 13.34 -7.94 2.77
N ALA A 314 12.79 -9.13 2.64
CA ALA A 314 13.33 -10.24 1.86
C ALA A 314 12.19 -11.17 1.45
N ASP A 315 12.41 -11.98 0.41
CA ASP A 315 11.44 -12.97 -0.05
C ASP A 315 11.27 -14.11 0.96
N ASP A 316 12.39 -14.52 1.56
CA ASP A 316 12.46 -15.58 2.57
C ASP A 316 12.14 -14.99 3.97
N PRO A 317 11.07 -15.45 4.65
CA PRO A 317 10.78 -15.05 6.03
C PRO A 317 11.94 -15.27 7.00
N ASP A 318 12.74 -16.33 6.82
CA ASP A 318 13.88 -16.62 7.69
C ASP A 318 14.99 -15.56 7.51
N GLU A 319 15.20 -15.04 6.30
CA GLU A 319 16.10 -13.92 6.05
C GLU A 319 15.58 -12.63 6.70
N MET A 320 14.26 -12.37 6.64
CA MET A 320 13.68 -11.21 7.34
C MET A 320 13.92 -11.29 8.85
N ILE A 321 13.70 -12.47 9.43
CA ILE A 321 13.95 -12.74 10.85
C ILE A 321 15.44 -12.60 11.17
N ALA A 322 16.33 -13.12 10.33
CA ALA A 322 17.77 -13.00 10.50
C ALA A 322 18.23 -11.54 10.46
N ARG A 323 17.73 -10.74 9.50
CA ARG A 323 18.00 -9.30 9.43
C ARG A 323 17.49 -8.55 10.65
N GLY A 324 16.25 -8.80 11.07
CA GLY A 324 15.67 -8.18 12.26
C GLY A 324 16.49 -8.50 13.52
N LYS A 325 16.80 -9.77 13.76
CA LYS A 325 17.65 -10.20 14.89
C LYS A 325 19.04 -9.59 14.82
N TYR A 326 19.66 -9.55 13.64
CA TYR A 326 20.99 -8.96 13.46
C TYR A 326 20.98 -7.47 13.79
N VAL A 327 20.06 -6.70 13.20
CA VAL A 327 19.94 -5.25 13.45
C VAL A 327 19.72 -4.99 14.93
N LEU A 328 18.71 -5.61 15.54
CA LEU A 328 18.42 -5.40 16.96
C LEU A 328 19.61 -5.82 17.86
N GLY A 329 20.30 -6.91 17.52
CA GLY A 329 21.50 -7.34 18.23
C GLY A 329 22.69 -6.37 18.11
N GLN A 330 22.83 -5.66 16.99
CA GLN A 330 23.86 -4.61 16.86
C GLN A 330 23.51 -3.35 17.66
N PHE A 331 22.23 -3.00 17.76
CA PHE A 331 21.77 -1.87 18.55
C PHE A 331 21.76 -2.16 20.06
N ASP A 332 21.63 -3.43 20.47
CA ASP A 332 21.71 -3.87 21.87
C ASP A 332 20.75 -3.08 22.77
N HIS A 333 21.23 -2.36 23.79
CA HIS A 333 20.41 -1.51 24.67
C HIS A 333 19.71 -0.34 23.94
N LEU A 334 20.12 -0.02 22.70
CA LEU A 334 19.45 0.95 21.83
C LEU A 334 18.36 0.31 20.95
N ALA A 335 18.06 -0.98 21.08
CA ALA A 335 17.11 -1.68 20.22
C ALA A 335 15.70 -1.05 20.22
N GLU A 336 15.27 -0.38 21.29
CA GLU A 336 13.96 0.33 21.30
C GLU A 336 13.91 1.55 20.37
N GLN A 337 15.06 2.07 19.94
CA GLN A 337 15.22 3.14 18.95
C GLN A 337 15.22 2.63 17.49
N VAL A 338 14.93 1.35 17.28
CA VAL A 338 14.85 0.73 15.96
C VAL A 338 13.38 0.54 15.54
N SER A 339 13.06 0.99 14.34
CA SER A 339 11.86 0.56 13.62
C SER A 339 12.26 -0.44 12.55
N LEU A 340 11.37 -1.37 12.22
CA LEU A 340 11.62 -2.36 11.17
C LEU A 340 10.76 -2.00 9.95
N LEU A 341 11.43 -1.61 8.87
CA LEU A 341 10.79 -1.29 7.60
C LEU A 341 10.58 -2.56 6.78
N VAL A 342 9.37 -2.70 6.25
CA VAL A 342 8.97 -3.76 5.33
C VAL A 342 8.26 -3.14 4.13
N ASP A 343 8.69 -3.48 2.92
CA ASP A 343 7.99 -3.10 1.68
C ASP A 343 6.74 -3.97 1.48
N GLY A 344 5.73 -3.76 2.32
CA GLY A 344 4.59 -4.66 2.46
C GLY A 344 3.72 -4.82 1.22
N TYR A 345 3.74 -3.88 0.27
CA TYR A 345 3.01 -4.04 -1.00
C TYR A 345 3.71 -5.03 -1.94
N VAL A 346 5.00 -4.83 -2.23
CA VAL A 346 5.76 -5.71 -3.14
C VAL A 346 6.11 -7.06 -2.52
N ALA A 347 6.43 -7.09 -1.22
CA ALA A 347 6.73 -8.35 -0.51
C ALA A 347 5.46 -9.06 0.01
N GLY A 348 4.31 -8.37 -0.03
CA GLY A 348 3.00 -8.91 0.32
C GLY A 348 2.71 -9.01 1.83
N PRO A 349 1.47 -9.42 2.18
CA PRO A 349 1.00 -9.53 3.57
C PRO A 349 1.82 -10.47 4.45
N THR A 350 2.41 -11.52 3.86
CA THR A 350 3.27 -12.48 4.58
C THR A 350 4.47 -11.79 5.19
N ALA A 351 5.19 -10.95 4.44
CA ALA A 351 6.35 -10.23 4.94
C ALA A 351 6.02 -9.29 6.10
N VAL A 352 4.87 -8.61 6.03
CA VAL A 352 4.37 -7.73 7.09
C VAL A 352 4.05 -8.53 8.35
N THR A 353 3.32 -9.65 8.20
CA THR A 353 2.97 -10.56 9.30
C THR A 353 4.22 -11.20 9.93
N THR A 354 5.22 -11.58 9.12
CA THR A 354 6.50 -12.10 9.60
C THR A 354 7.16 -11.12 10.56
N SER A 355 7.26 -9.84 10.18
CA SER A 355 7.83 -8.82 11.08
C SER A 355 6.94 -8.59 12.31
N ARG A 356 5.63 -8.41 12.11
CA ARG A 356 4.64 -8.15 13.17
C ARG A 356 4.64 -9.20 14.28
N ARG A 357 4.76 -10.48 13.92
CA ARG A 357 4.68 -11.59 14.87
C ARG A 357 6.03 -11.95 15.50
N ASN A 358 7.14 -11.76 14.78
CA ASN A 358 8.48 -12.05 15.32
C ASN A 358 9.08 -10.89 16.12
N PHE A 359 8.66 -9.64 15.84
CA PHE A 359 9.20 -8.44 16.49
C PHE A 359 8.09 -7.49 17.00
N PRO A 360 7.10 -7.98 17.78
CA PRO A 360 5.93 -7.18 18.15
C PRO A 360 6.25 -5.94 19.01
N ARG A 361 7.42 -5.90 19.65
CA ARG A 361 7.88 -4.75 20.45
C ARG A 361 8.57 -3.67 19.61
N GLN A 362 8.81 -3.92 18.33
CA GLN A 362 9.44 -2.95 17.43
C GLN A 362 8.37 -2.26 16.59
N TYR A 363 8.59 -0.97 16.33
CA TYR A 363 7.69 -0.22 15.46
C TYR A 363 7.76 -0.77 14.03
N LEU A 364 6.66 -1.31 13.53
CA LEU A 364 6.55 -1.87 12.19
C LEU A 364 6.21 -0.77 11.18
N HIS A 365 7.19 -0.42 10.35
CA HIS A 365 7.08 0.59 9.33
C HIS A 365 6.71 -0.05 7.99
N TYR A 366 5.45 0.05 7.61
CA TYR A 366 4.96 -0.39 6.30
C TYR A 366 5.33 0.64 5.23
N HIS A 367 6.25 0.26 4.35
CA HIS A 367 6.54 1.00 3.14
C HIS A 367 5.73 0.42 1.97
N ARG A 368 5.13 1.29 1.14
CA ARG A 368 4.13 0.89 0.13
C ARG A 368 4.65 0.92 -1.31
N ALA A 369 5.95 0.75 -1.54
CA ALA A 369 6.52 0.78 -2.89
C ALA A 369 5.72 -0.10 -3.87
N GLY A 370 5.45 0.38 -5.08
CA GLY A 370 4.67 -0.33 -6.11
C GLY A 370 3.15 -0.12 -6.07
N HIS A 371 2.58 0.39 -4.96
CA HIS A 371 1.13 0.49 -4.78
C HIS A 371 0.39 1.29 -5.86
N GLY A 372 1.04 2.30 -6.45
CA GLY A 372 0.45 3.17 -7.47
C GLY A 372 -0.07 2.43 -8.70
N ALA A 373 0.42 1.22 -8.97
CA ALA A 373 -0.07 0.37 -10.05
C ALA A 373 -1.55 -0.04 -9.90
N VAL A 374 -2.09 0.02 -8.69
CA VAL A 374 -3.51 -0.29 -8.40
C VAL A 374 -4.23 0.86 -7.69
N THR A 375 -3.54 1.60 -6.82
CA THR A 375 -4.21 2.64 -6.02
C THR A 375 -4.37 3.96 -6.74
N SER A 376 -3.63 4.22 -7.83
CA SER A 376 -3.74 5.48 -8.58
C SER A 376 -5.19 5.71 -9.03
N PRO A 377 -5.74 6.92 -8.93
CA PRO A 377 -7.03 7.28 -9.52
C PRO A 377 -7.10 7.02 -11.03
N GLN A 378 -5.97 6.95 -11.74
CA GLN A 378 -5.90 6.59 -13.16
C GLN A 378 -6.24 5.12 -13.43
N THR A 379 -6.05 4.26 -12.43
CA THR A 379 -6.30 2.82 -12.54
C THR A 379 -7.71 2.50 -12.05
N GLN A 380 -8.53 1.85 -12.88
CA GLN A 380 -9.89 1.43 -12.53
C GLN A 380 -9.98 -0.01 -11.97
N ARG A 381 -8.83 -0.62 -11.64
CA ARG A 381 -8.73 -2.00 -11.11
C ARG A 381 -8.09 -2.01 -9.73
N GLY A 382 -8.26 -3.10 -8.99
CA GLY A 382 -7.66 -3.29 -7.66
C GLY A 382 -8.42 -2.53 -6.57
N TYR A 383 -7.73 -1.68 -5.82
CA TYR A 383 -8.31 -0.99 -4.65
C TYR A 383 -7.66 0.37 -4.40
N THR A 384 -8.35 1.26 -3.70
CA THR A 384 -7.85 2.61 -3.38
C THR A 384 -6.76 2.61 -2.30
N ALA A 385 -6.07 3.75 -2.15
CA ALA A 385 -5.08 3.93 -1.08
C ALA A 385 -5.70 3.85 0.33
N LEU A 386 -6.98 4.22 0.48
CA LEU A 386 -7.74 4.04 1.71
C LEU A 386 -7.83 2.56 2.09
N VAL A 387 -8.24 1.70 1.15
CA VAL A 387 -8.38 0.26 1.37
C VAL A 387 -7.04 -0.38 1.74
N LEU A 388 -5.96 -0.04 1.02
CA LEU A 388 -4.60 -0.49 1.37
C LEU A 388 -4.23 -0.08 2.81
N SER A 389 -4.59 1.14 3.20
CA SER A 389 -4.31 1.67 4.53
C SER A 389 -5.09 0.91 5.61
N LYS A 390 -6.40 0.68 5.43
CA LYS A 390 -7.21 -0.14 6.35
C LYS A 390 -6.64 -1.55 6.51
N ILE A 391 -6.25 -2.18 5.39
CA ILE A 391 -5.59 -3.50 5.40
C ILE A 391 -4.28 -3.48 6.20
N SER A 392 -3.46 -2.44 6.05
CA SER A 392 -2.20 -2.34 6.79
C SER A 392 -2.40 -2.24 8.30
N ARG A 393 -3.47 -1.58 8.77
CA ARG A 393 -3.83 -1.54 10.19
C ARG A 393 -4.22 -2.92 10.70
N MET A 394 -5.03 -3.66 9.94
CA MET A 394 -5.38 -5.05 10.27
C MET A 394 -4.17 -5.99 10.29
N LEU A 395 -3.21 -5.83 9.36
CA LEU A 395 -1.94 -6.57 9.34
C LEU A 395 -1.04 -6.24 10.55
N GLY A 396 -1.28 -5.11 11.18
CA GLY A 396 -0.54 -4.66 12.36
C GLY A 396 0.64 -3.74 12.10
N ALA A 397 0.61 -2.99 11.00
CA ALA A 397 1.58 -1.92 10.79
C ALA A 397 1.46 -0.85 11.88
N SER A 398 2.57 -0.49 12.53
CA SER A 398 2.63 0.63 13.47
C SER A 398 2.52 1.98 12.76
N GLY A 399 2.99 2.05 11.51
CA GLY A 399 2.75 3.17 10.61
C GLY A 399 2.86 2.75 9.16
N ILE A 400 2.10 3.43 8.30
CA ILE A 400 2.12 3.24 6.85
C ILE A 400 2.29 4.58 6.16
N HIS A 401 3.00 4.58 5.03
CA HIS A 401 3.01 5.71 4.12
C HIS A 401 1.59 6.02 3.61
N VAL A 402 1.04 7.20 3.92
CA VAL A 402 -0.30 7.63 3.45
C VAL A 402 -0.23 8.58 2.25
N GLY A 403 0.94 9.13 1.95
CA GLY A 403 1.14 10.10 0.88
C GLY A 403 1.31 11.51 1.44
N THR A 404 1.07 12.51 0.60
CA THR A 404 1.31 13.93 0.95
C THR A 404 0.07 14.80 0.82
N MET A 405 -1.10 14.21 0.58
CA MET A 405 -2.39 14.92 0.48
C MET A 405 -2.36 16.08 -0.54
N GLY A 406 -1.65 15.88 -1.66
CA GLY A 406 -1.45 16.90 -2.70
C GLY A 406 -0.31 17.91 -2.44
N TYR A 407 0.36 17.87 -1.27
CA TYR A 407 1.43 18.82 -0.92
C TYR A 407 2.83 18.39 -1.36
N GLY A 408 3.00 17.16 -1.81
CA GLY A 408 4.29 16.60 -2.23
C GLY A 408 4.38 16.38 -3.74
N LYS A 409 5.20 15.40 -4.14
CA LYS A 409 5.43 15.07 -5.57
C LYS A 409 4.61 13.88 -6.10
N MET A 410 4.01 13.11 -5.20
CA MET A 410 3.26 11.91 -5.57
C MET A 410 1.79 12.26 -5.75
N GLU A 411 1.11 11.59 -6.68
CA GLU A 411 -0.34 11.71 -6.88
C GLU A 411 -1.07 11.47 -5.56
N SER A 412 -1.82 12.46 -5.10
CA SER A 412 -2.61 12.47 -3.87
C SER A 412 -3.54 13.68 -3.86
N GLU A 413 -4.62 13.61 -3.10
CA GLU A 413 -5.64 14.67 -2.99
C GLU A 413 -5.70 15.21 -1.56
N LYS A 414 -6.24 16.42 -1.37
CA LYS A 414 -6.38 17.00 -0.02
C LYS A 414 -7.29 16.17 0.90
N SER A 415 -8.26 15.47 0.32
CA SER A 415 -9.16 14.50 0.95
C SER A 415 -8.44 13.28 1.52
N ASP A 416 -7.19 12.98 1.11
CA ASP A 416 -6.40 11.88 1.67
C ASP A 416 -6.11 12.04 3.18
N LYS A 417 -6.41 13.20 3.79
CA LYS A 417 -6.44 13.36 5.25
C LYS A 417 -7.41 12.38 5.93
N ASP A 418 -8.48 11.99 5.24
CA ASP A 418 -9.46 11.04 5.77
C ASP A 418 -8.85 9.63 5.91
N ILE A 419 -7.80 9.32 5.15
CA ILE A 419 -7.00 8.10 5.36
C ILE A 419 -6.29 8.18 6.71
N VAL A 420 -5.71 9.33 7.09
CA VAL A 420 -5.08 9.48 8.41
C VAL A 420 -6.10 9.32 9.51
N TYR A 421 -7.26 9.97 9.38
CA TYR A 421 -8.36 9.86 10.35
C TYR A 421 -8.87 8.41 10.47
N MET A 422 -8.97 7.68 9.37
CA MET A 422 -9.32 6.26 9.36
C MET A 422 -8.32 5.38 10.11
N LEU A 423 -7.03 5.74 10.11
CA LEU A 423 -5.98 4.96 10.76
C LEU A 423 -5.74 5.31 12.23
N GLU A 424 -6.02 6.55 12.65
CA GLU A 424 -5.75 7.01 14.02
C GLU A 424 -6.96 6.95 14.95
N ARG A 425 -8.19 7.04 14.41
CA ARG A 425 -9.42 7.07 15.22
C ARG A 425 -9.95 5.66 15.45
N ASP A 426 -10.65 5.48 16.56
CA ASP A 426 -11.35 4.24 16.84
C ASP A 426 -12.64 4.13 16.02
N ILE A 427 -13.29 5.25 15.73
CA ILE A 427 -14.44 5.32 14.82
C ILE A 427 -14.17 6.36 13.74
N ALA A 428 -14.28 5.97 12.47
CA ALA A 428 -14.01 6.84 11.34
C ALA A 428 -14.96 6.56 10.16
N GLN A 429 -15.27 7.63 9.41
CA GLN A 429 -16.11 7.56 8.22
C GLN A 429 -15.23 7.39 6.97
N GLY A 430 -15.48 6.34 6.19
CA GLY A 430 -14.96 6.19 4.83
C GLY A 430 -15.93 6.76 3.78
N PRO A 431 -15.63 6.63 2.48
CA PRO A 431 -16.52 7.07 1.41
C PRO A 431 -17.89 6.41 1.44
N TYR A 432 -17.95 5.14 1.89
CA TYR A 432 -19.20 4.38 1.97
C TYR A 432 -19.51 3.95 3.40
N TYR A 433 -18.51 3.46 4.14
CA TYR A 433 -18.77 2.80 5.42
C TYR A 433 -18.17 3.54 6.60
N LYS A 434 -18.94 3.60 7.69
CA LYS A 434 -18.43 3.94 9.02
C LYS A 434 -17.75 2.72 9.63
N GLN A 435 -16.45 2.82 9.91
CA GLN A 435 -15.69 1.75 10.53
C GLN A 435 -15.53 2.00 12.04
N ASP A 436 -15.95 1.02 12.83
CA ASP A 436 -15.58 0.88 14.25
C ASP A 436 -14.38 -0.08 14.34
N TRP A 437 -13.27 0.41 14.88
CA TRP A 437 -12.02 -0.34 15.01
C TRP A 437 -11.94 -1.17 16.29
N ALA A 438 -12.97 -1.13 17.13
CA ALA A 438 -13.15 -1.98 18.29
C ALA A 438 -11.98 -1.95 19.28
N GLY A 439 -11.35 -0.78 19.45
CA GLY A 439 -10.18 -0.57 20.31
C GLY A 439 -8.85 -1.05 19.70
N MET A 440 -8.81 -1.44 18.42
CA MET A 440 -7.57 -1.78 17.73
C MET A 440 -6.62 -0.58 17.75
N LEU A 441 -5.35 -0.81 18.10
CA LEU A 441 -4.35 0.27 18.14
C LEU A 441 -4.27 1.04 16.81
N PRO A 442 -3.97 2.35 16.86
CA PRO A 442 -3.86 3.17 15.67
C PRO A 442 -2.64 2.80 14.84
N THR A 443 -2.73 3.06 13.54
CA THR A 443 -1.58 3.05 12.62
C THR A 443 -1.23 4.49 12.28
N THR A 444 0.04 4.84 12.40
CA THR A 444 0.51 6.20 12.15
C THR A 444 0.52 6.52 10.65
N GLY A 445 -0.04 7.67 10.26
CA GLY A 445 0.17 8.23 8.93
C GLY A 445 1.63 8.69 8.75
N ILE A 446 2.41 7.97 7.96
CA ILE A 446 3.77 8.37 7.57
C ILE A 446 3.68 9.23 6.30
N ILE A 447 4.15 10.46 6.40
CA ILE A 447 4.10 11.45 5.32
C ILE A 447 5.43 11.45 4.60
N SER A 448 5.42 11.18 3.30
CA SER A 448 6.65 11.08 2.51
C SER A 448 6.40 11.29 1.03
N GLY A 449 7.36 11.91 0.36
CA GLY A 449 7.33 12.12 -1.09
C GLY A 449 7.42 13.58 -1.49
N GLY A 450 8.64 14.12 -1.59
CA GLY A 450 8.85 15.49 -2.08
C GLY A 450 8.43 16.60 -1.11
N MET A 451 8.33 16.29 0.18
CA MET A 451 8.12 17.29 1.22
C MET A 451 9.44 18.03 1.55
N ASN A 452 9.29 19.30 1.93
CA ASN A 452 10.31 20.18 2.49
C ASN A 452 9.63 21.19 3.42
N ALA A 453 10.41 21.97 4.18
CA ALA A 453 9.89 22.89 5.19
C ALA A 453 8.88 23.91 4.64
N VAL A 454 9.05 24.40 3.41
CA VAL A 454 8.17 25.40 2.77
C VAL A 454 6.75 24.87 2.56
N ARG A 455 6.61 23.56 2.34
CA ARG A 455 5.31 22.89 2.09
C ARG A 455 4.54 22.52 3.37
N MET A 456 5.19 22.56 4.54
CA MET A 456 4.69 21.89 5.75
C MET A 456 3.54 22.62 6.45
N VAL A 457 3.55 23.95 6.48
CA VAL A 457 2.50 24.71 7.18
C VAL A 457 1.13 24.42 6.58
N GLY A 458 1.00 24.58 5.26
CA GLY A 458 -0.25 24.25 4.56
C GLY A 458 -0.64 22.77 4.66
N PHE A 459 0.33 21.85 4.77
CA PHE A 459 0.04 20.44 5.02
C PHE A 459 -0.61 20.23 6.39
N PHE A 460 -0.05 20.81 7.45
CA PHE A 460 -0.60 20.69 8.80
C PHE A 460 -1.92 21.43 8.97
N GLU A 461 -2.13 22.56 8.26
CA GLU A 461 -3.44 23.21 8.18
C GLU A 461 -4.51 22.28 7.61
N ASN A 462 -4.18 21.54 6.54
CA ASN A 462 -5.12 20.57 5.96
C ASN A 462 -5.39 19.38 6.90
N LEU A 463 -4.33 18.86 7.55
CA LEU A 463 -4.43 17.71 8.45
C LEU A 463 -5.04 18.04 9.82
N THR A 464 -4.94 19.30 10.25
CA THR A 464 -5.40 19.87 11.54
C THR A 464 -4.64 19.42 12.80
N HIS A 465 -3.68 18.50 12.67
CA HIS A 465 -2.75 18.10 13.74
C HIS A 465 -1.38 17.71 13.15
N ALA A 466 -0.41 17.44 14.01
CA ALA A 466 0.95 17.07 13.61
C ALA A 466 1.44 15.76 14.25
N ASN A 467 0.53 14.90 14.70
CA ASN A 467 0.85 13.59 15.30
C ASN A 467 1.21 12.56 14.21
N VAL A 468 2.24 12.87 13.44
CA VAL A 468 2.69 12.10 12.28
C VAL A 468 4.21 12.01 12.26
N ILE A 469 4.71 11.05 11.47
CA ILE A 469 6.12 11.00 11.07
C ILE A 469 6.19 11.54 9.65
N MET A 470 6.98 12.59 9.40
CA MET A 470 7.22 13.07 8.03
C MET A 470 8.67 12.88 7.66
N THR A 471 8.91 12.21 6.54
CA THR A 471 10.25 11.91 6.04
C THR A 471 10.60 12.77 4.83
N CYS A 472 11.48 13.74 5.03
CA CYS A 472 11.88 14.73 4.03
C CYS A 472 13.26 14.39 3.44
N GLY A 473 13.35 13.43 2.52
CA GLY A 473 14.63 13.00 1.94
C GLY A 473 15.38 14.16 1.24
N GLY A 474 14.87 14.58 0.09
CA GLY A 474 15.38 15.77 -0.61
C GLY A 474 15.15 17.07 0.17
N GLY A 475 14.07 17.14 0.95
CA GLY A 475 13.77 18.32 1.77
C GLY A 475 14.77 18.58 2.91
N SER A 476 15.51 17.57 3.36
CA SER A 476 16.60 17.71 4.32
C SER A 476 17.96 17.76 3.63
N TYR A 477 18.33 16.73 2.84
CA TYR A 477 19.65 16.66 2.20
C TYR A 477 19.85 17.68 1.06
N GLY A 478 18.78 18.26 0.53
CA GLY A 478 18.84 19.34 -0.46
C GLY A 478 18.82 20.74 0.14
N HIS A 479 18.82 20.86 1.47
CA HIS A 479 18.94 22.16 2.13
C HIS A 479 20.35 22.73 1.88
N VAL A 480 20.43 24.02 1.53
CA VAL A 480 21.69 24.68 1.11
C VAL A 480 22.78 24.65 2.19
N ASP A 481 22.38 24.61 3.47
CA ASP A 481 23.31 24.51 4.61
C ASP A 481 23.47 23.07 5.15
N GLY A 482 23.02 22.07 4.39
CA GLY A 482 23.17 20.65 4.77
C GLY A 482 22.01 20.06 5.58
N PRO A 483 22.07 18.75 5.87
CA PRO A 483 20.93 17.97 6.34
C PRO A 483 20.51 18.27 7.79
N ALA A 484 21.44 18.68 8.66
CA ALA A 484 21.12 19.10 10.02
C ALA A 484 20.19 20.32 10.01
N GLU A 485 20.58 21.36 9.26
CA GLU A 485 19.78 22.58 9.07
C GLU A 485 18.48 22.30 8.31
N GLY A 486 18.51 21.37 7.34
CA GLY A 486 17.31 20.87 6.67
C GLY A 486 16.32 20.18 7.62
N ALA A 487 16.79 19.46 8.63
CA ALA A 487 15.93 18.88 9.66
C ALA A 487 15.39 19.95 10.61
N THR A 488 16.26 20.89 11.03
CA THR A 488 15.88 22.03 11.88
C THR A 488 14.86 22.94 11.20
N SER A 489 14.96 23.17 9.88
CA SER A 489 13.95 23.94 9.14
C SER A 489 12.60 23.25 9.10
N CYS A 490 12.55 21.91 8.97
CA CYS A 490 11.31 21.14 9.08
C CYS A 490 10.70 21.23 10.50
N ARG A 491 11.53 21.16 11.55
CA ARG A 491 11.10 21.40 12.93
C ARG A 491 10.51 22.80 13.09
N GLN A 492 11.18 23.81 12.57
CA GLN A 492 10.76 25.21 12.63
C GLN A 492 9.45 25.45 11.86
N ALA A 493 9.23 24.80 10.71
CA ALA A 493 7.96 24.86 10.00
C ALA A 493 6.79 24.30 10.82
N TRP A 494 7.01 23.21 11.55
CA TRP A 494 6.00 22.69 12.49
C TRP A 494 5.74 23.65 13.65
N LEU A 495 6.78 24.26 14.22
CA LEU A 495 6.64 25.24 15.29
C LEU A 495 5.91 26.51 14.83
N CYS A 496 6.18 26.97 13.60
CA CYS A 496 5.45 28.07 12.95
C CYS A 496 3.94 27.77 12.87
N TRP A 497 3.58 26.60 12.33
CA TRP A 497 2.18 26.17 12.26
C TRP A 497 1.55 26.06 13.65
N LYS A 498 2.26 25.45 14.61
CA LYS A 498 1.77 25.28 16.00
C LYS A 498 1.52 26.62 16.69
N ALA A 499 2.34 27.63 16.40
CA ALA A 499 2.18 28.98 16.94
C ALA A 499 1.10 29.80 16.21
N GLY A 500 0.61 29.34 15.06
CA GLY A 500 -0.28 30.12 14.20
C GLY A 500 0.39 31.37 13.62
N GLU A 501 1.72 31.37 13.51
CA GLU A 501 2.49 32.48 12.94
C GLU A 501 2.51 32.40 11.41
N ASP A 502 2.56 33.58 10.77
CA ASP A 502 2.77 33.67 9.31
C ASP A 502 4.16 33.10 8.93
N PRO A 503 4.25 32.24 7.90
CA PRO A 503 5.52 31.60 7.52
C PRO A 503 6.66 32.56 7.16
N ILE A 504 6.35 33.71 6.54
CA ILE A 504 7.37 34.70 6.17
C ILE A 504 7.85 35.46 7.41
N GLU A 505 6.93 35.90 8.26
CA GLU A 505 7.28 36.56 9.53
C GLU A 505 8.07 35.64 10.46
N TYR A 506 7.72 34.35 10.49
CA TYR A 506 8.47 33.35 11.25
C TYR A 506 9.88 33.15 10.66
N ALA A 507 9.99 33.06 9.33
CA ALA A 507 11.27 32.93 8.64
C ALA A 507 12.21 34.12 8.90
N LYS A 508 11.71 35.35 9.00
CA LYS A 508 12.53 36.54 9.36
C LYS A 508 13.30 36.34 10.67
N LYS A 509 12.78 35.57 11.61
CA LYS A 509 13.39 35.30 12.92
C LYS A 509 14.19 33.98 12.98
N HIS A 510 13.95 33.07 12.02
CA HIS A 510 14.45 31.71 12.06
C HIS A 510 15.25 31.36 10.82
N ARG A 511 16.59 31.43 10.95
CA ARG A 511 17.55 31.27 9.85
C ARG A 511 17.31 30.01 9.02
N GLN A 512 17.21 28.84 9.66
CA GLN A 512 17.10 27.56 8.95
C GLN A 512 15.83 27.50 8.12
N TYR A 513 14.72 27.97 8.67
CA TYR A 513 13.47 28.04 7.95
C TYR A 513 13.54 29.02 6.78
N ALA A 514 14.10 30.21 6.98
CA ALA A 514 14.33 31.18 5.89
C ALA A 514 15.17 30.60 4.75
N ARG A 515 16.22 29.83 5.08
CA ARG A 515 17.11 29.25 4.07
C ARG A 515 16.53 28.05 3.35
N ALA A 516 15.44 27.45 3.85
CA ALA A 516 14.64 26.52 3.07
C ALA A 516 13.96 27.20 1.87
N PHE A 517 13.62 28.49 1.94
CA PHE A 517 13.05 29.22 0.80
C PHE A 517 14.06 29.37 -0.35
N ILE A 518 15.34 29.60 -0.02
CA ILE A 518 16.42 29.57 -1.02
C ILE A 518 16.68 28.15 -1.53
N SER A 519 16.61 27.15 -0.66
CA SER A 519 16.87 25.76 -1.02
C SER A 519 15.82 25.22 -2.00
N PHE A 520 14.57 25.70 -1.89
CA PHE A 520 13.44 25.26 -2.70
C PHE A 520 12.71 26.45 -3.34
N PRO A 521 13.40 27.21 -4.22
CA PRO A 521 12.89 28.50 -4.69
C PRO A 521 11.62 28.37 -5.52
N GLY A 522 11.50 27.31 -6.34
CA GLY A 522 10.28 27.08 -7.13
C GLY A 522 9.04 26.79 -6.26
N ASP A 523 9.22 26.19 -5.09
CA ASP A 523 8.13 25.97 -4.14
C ASP A 523 7.80 27.26 -3.40
N ALA A 524 8.82 28.00 -2.99
CA ALA A 524 8.69 29.29 -2.33
C ALA A 524 8.02 30.33 -3.22
N ASP A 525 8.40 30.43 -4.50
CA ASP A 525 7.79 31.35 -5.48
C ASP A 525 6.30 31.03 -5.69
N LYS A 526 5.92 29.74 -5.68
CA LYS A 526 4.53 29.31 -5.84
C LYS A 526 3.67 29.55 -4.60
N LEU A 527 4.21 29.24 -3.41
CA LEU A 527 3.46 29.28 -2.16
C LEU A 527 3.50 30.65 -1.46
N PHE A 528 4.59 31.39 -1.66
CA PHE A 528 4.87 32.67 -0.99
C PHE A 528 5.48 33.68 -1.97
N PRO A 529 4.74 34.19 -2.97
CA PRO A 529 5.32 34.94 -4.10
C PRO A 529 6.22 36.14 -3.74
N ASN A 530 6.01 36.75 -2.57
CA ASN A 530 6.76 37.93 -2.11
C ASN A 530 7.98 37.60 -1.24
N TRP A 531 8.28 36.32 -1.00
CA TRP A 531 9.32 35.90 -0.05
C TRP A 531 10.69 36.50 -0.33
N ARG A 532 11.04 36.69 -1.60
CA ARG A 532 12.34 37.25 -2.03
C ARG A 532 12.51 38.69 -1.59
N THR A 533 11.44 39.47 -1.61
CA THR A 533 11.45 40.87 -1.17
C THR A 533 11.43 40.93 0.35
N GLU A 534 10.57 40.13 0.98
CA GLU A 534 10.37 40.12 2.43
C GLU A 534 11.56 39.59 3.23
N LEU A 535 12.31 38.63 2.67
CA LEU A 535 13.47 38.04 3.33
C LEU A 535 14.80 38.64 2.85
N LYS A 536 14.77 39.63 1.95
CA LYS A 536 15.98 40.26 1.39
C LYS A 536 16.83 40.89 2.50
N GLY A 537 18.12 40.59 2.50
CA GLY A 537 19.09 41.12 3.46
C GLY A 537 19.07 40.44 4.83
N LEU A 538 18.21 39.43 5.04
CA LEU A 538 18.16 38.61 6.25
C LEU A 538 18.81 37.26 5.99
N HIS A 539 19.44 36.63 6.99
CA HIS A 539 19.90 35.22 6.92
C HIS A 539 20.75 34.87 5.69
N ASP A 540 21.56 35.83 5.23
CA ASP A 540 22.40 35.75 4.02
C ASP A 540 21.60 35.55 2.71
N ILE A 541 20.37 36.08 2.65
CA ILE A 541 19.50 36.07 1.49
C ILE A 541 19.71 37.37 0.69
N THR A 542 20.39 37.30 -0.45
CA THR A 542 20.78 38.48 -1.24
C THR A 542 19.65 39.08 -2.09
N GLY A 543 18.64 38.28 -2.44
CA GLY A 543 17.47 38.71 -3.21
C GLY A 543 17.70 38.84 -4.72
N GLU A 544 18.81 38.33 -5.27
CA GLU A 544 19.05 38.26 -6.72
C GLU A 544 18.61 36.91 -7.30
N GLU A 545 18.01 36.93 -8.50
CA GLU A 545 17.82 35.72 -9.31
C GLU A 545 19.19 35.13 -9.68
N GLY A 546 19.47 33.90 -9.24
CA GLY A 546 20.48 33.08 -9.91
C GLY A 546 21.92 33.13 -9.41
N LYS A 547 22.19 33.45 -8.14
CA LYS A 547 23.49 33.09 -7.53
C LYS A 547 23.34 32.33 -6.22
N VAL A 548 23.06 31.04 -6.36
CA VAL A 548 23.46 30.03 -5.38
C VAL A 548 24.66 29.31 -6.01
N VAL A 549 25.86 29.55 -5.50
CA VAL A 549 27.03 28.74 -5.86
C VAL A 549 26.85 27.39 -5.16
N ALA A 550 26.95 26.32 -5.95
CA ALA A 550 26.73 24.93 -5.57
C ALA A 550 27.64 24.44 -4.44
#